data_AF-A0A0H3C078-F1
#
_entry.id   AF-A0A0H3C078-F1
#
_cell.length_a   1.000
_cell.length_b   1.000
_cell.length_c   1.000
_cell.angle_alpha   90.00
_cell.angle_beta   90.00
_cell.angle_gamma   90.00
#
_symmetry.space_group_name_H-M   'P 1'
#
loop_
_entity.id
_entity.type
_entity.pdbx_description
1 polymer ?
#
loop_
_entity_poly.entity_id
_entity_poly.type
_entity_poly.pdbx_seq_one_letter_code
_entity_poly.pdbx_strand_id
1 'polypeptide(L)'
;MNNYIDLAKTYGGFTSLDTNYLNHLLASLTDQQKLAFITPPPSVINAYFAEIYQKQSPQAATDYYFNLSKALGLFTDQPSFEEEKPFVRLNLSGKAYGFAYQNDQEVALVFSEKAEPKKPELFFELTQIFPQYMVYEDKGQLKMQAKQFEQGECEDITPDDTLLSKIYRLANGITMLKGFNVEELWALSQTFSGQKYYDFAQREFMIYITQ
;
A
#
# COMPACT_ATOMS: atom_id res chain seq x y z
N MET A 1 -17.76 18.62 12.74
CA MET A 1 -17.65 19.48 11.55
C MET A 1 -16.20 19.48 11.13
N ASN A 2 -15.87 19.00 9.92
CA ASN A 2 -14.52 19.13 9.40
C ASN A 2 -14.20 20.62 9.23
N ASN A 3 -13.12 21.09 9.84
CA ASN A 3 -12.66 22.45 9.60
C ASN A 3 -11.87 22.47 8.28
N TYR A 4 -12.57 22.77 7.17
CA TYR A 4 -11.97 22.81 5.83
C TYR A 4 -10.78 23.77 5.73
N ILE A 5 -10.75 24.82 6.54
CA ILE A 5 -9.63 25.78 6.57
C ILE A 5 -8.39 25.11 7.18
N ASP A 6 -8.55 24.35 8.25
CA ASP A 6 -7.44 23.63 8.87
C ASP A 6 -6.92 22.54 7.93
N LEU A 7 -7.82 21.84 7.23
CA LEU A 7 -7.46 20.86 6.21
C LEU A 7 -6.69 21.50 5.03
N ALA A 8 -7.15 22.67 4.56
CA ALA A 8 -6.49 23.43 3.51
C ALA A 8 -5.08 23.87 3.92
N LYS A 9 -4.89 24.27 5.18
CA LYS A 9 -3.58 24.63 5.71
C LYS A 9 -2.66 23.44 5.92
N THR A 10 -3.23 22.32 6.38
CA THR A 10 -2.45 21.12 6.71
C THR A 10 -2.01 20.38 5.46
N TYR A 11 -2.90 20.24 4.47
CA TYR A 11 -2.67 19.42 3.28
C TYR A 11 -2.68 20.27 2.00
N GLY A 12 -3.59 21.23 1.88
CA GLY A 12 -3.85 22.01 0.65
C GLY A 12 -2.77 23.02 0.25
N GLY A 13 -1.72 23.22 1.05
CA GLY A 13 -0.66 24.19 0.76
C GLY A 13 -1.04 25.66 1.06
N PHE A 14 -2.16 25.88 1.74
CA PHE A 14 -2.57 27.22 2.19
C PHE A 14 -1.89 27.61 3.50
N THR A 15 -1.80 28.91 3.75
CA THR A 15 -1.19 29.46 4.97
C THR A 15 -2.23 30.14 5.86
N SER A 16 -1.81 30.59 7.04
CA SER A 16 -2.68 31.41 7.91
C SER A 16 -3.15 32.71 7.24
N LEU A 17 -2.39 33.25 6.28
CA LEU A 17 -2.74 34.47 5.55
C LEU A 17 -3.96 34.27 4.63
N ASP A 18 -4.22 33.04 4.20
CA ASP A 18 -5.30 32.69 3.27
C ASP A 18 -6.66 32.49 3.96
N THR A 19 -6.73 32.61 5.29
CA THR A 19 -7.93 32.27 6.07
C THR A 19 -9.19 33.01 5.60
N ASN A 20 -9.11 34.34 5.41
CA ASN A 20 -10.26 35.14 4.97
C ASN A 20 -10.65 34.83 3.51
N TYR A 21 -9.66 34.57 2.66
CA TYR A 21 -9.88 34.17 1.27
C TYR A 21 -10.65 32.83 1.21
N LEU A 22 -10.18 31.83 1.96
CA LEU A 22 -10.83 30.52 2.05
C LEU A 22 -12.24 30.62 2.63
N ASN A 23 -12.46 31.42 3.67
CA ASN A 23 -13.79 31.63 4.25
C ASN A 23 -14.80 32.11 3.20
N HIS A 24 -14.44 33.09 2.38
CA HIS A 24 -15.34 33.59 1.34
C HIS A 24 -15.53 32.59 0.20
N LEU A 25 -14.44 31.95 -0.26
CA LEU A 25 -14.49 31.04 -1.40
C LEU A 25 -15.29 29.76 -1.10
N LEU A 26 -15.12 29.21 0.10
CA LEU A 26 -15.75 27.96 0.49
C LEU A 26 -17.21 28.13 0.95
N ALA A 27 -17.67 29.37 1.23
CA ALA A 27 -18.97 29.64 1.84
C ALA A 27 -20.16 29.11 1.03
N SER A 28 -20.09 29.18 -0.30
CA SER A 28 -21.17 28.76 -1.21
C SER A 28 -20.98 27.36 -1.78
N LEU A 29 -19.89 26.68 -1.44
CA LEU A 29 -19.56 25.36 -1.97
C LEU A 29 -20.21 24.24 -1.15
N THR A 30 -20.59 23.16 -1.83
CA THR A 30 -20.90 21.89 -1.18
C THR A 30 -19.66 21.28 -0.57
N ASP A 31 -19.82 20.36 0.38
CA ASP A 31 -18.67 19.74 1.06
C ASP A 31 -17.74 18.99 0.11
N GLN A 32 -18.28 18.33 -0.92
CA GLN A 32 -17.49 17.69 -1.97
C GLN A 32 -16.67 18.72 -2.77
N GLN A 33 -17.26 19.87 -3.13
CA GLN A 33 -16.56 20.94 -3.83
C GLN A 33 -15.47 21.58 -2.96
N LYS A 34 -15.71 21.75 -1.65
CA LYS A 34 -14.70 22.23 -0.71
C LYS A 34 -13.51 21.28 -0.65
N LEU A 35 -13.78 19.98 -0.49
CA LEU A 35 -12.72 18.96 -0.46
C LEU A 35 -11.94 18.93 -1.78
N ALA A 36 -12.62 18.94 -2.92
CA ALA A 36 -11.97 18.97 -4.22
C ALA A 36 -11.07 20.22 -4.38
N PHE A 37 -11.54 21.39 -3.91
CA PHE A 37 -10.78 22.63 -3.99
C PHE A 37 -9.51 22.62 -3.13
N ILE A 38 -9.59 22.11 -1.90
CA ILE A 38 -8.46 22.10 -0.96
C ILE A 38 -7.54 20.88 -1.14
N THR A 39 -7.93 19.91 -1.96
CA THR A 39 -7.11 18.73 -2.23
C THR A 39 -5.94 19.14 -3.11
N PRO A 40 -4.69 18.85 -2.70
CA PRO A 40 -3.53 19.18 -3.51
C PRO A 40 -3.56 18.44 -4.85
N PRO A 41 -2.98 19.03 -5.90
CA PRO A 41 -2.78 18.32 -7.16
C PRO A 41 -2.00 17.01 -6.96
N PRO A 42 -2.25 15.98 -7.81
CA PRO A 42 -1.53 14.70 -7.74
C PRO A 42 0.00 14.86 -7.73
N SER A 43 0.55 15.80 -8.51
CA SER A 43 1.99 16.08 -8.56
C SER A 43 2.56 16.52 -7.22
N VAL A 44 1.81 17.34 -6.46
CA VAL A 44 2.21 17.80 -5.13
C VAL A 44 2.20 16.64 -4.15
N ILE A 45 1.13 15.84 -4.13
CA ILE A 45 1.04 14.65 -3.26
C ILE A 45 2.21 13.71 -3.50
N ASN A 46 2.52 13.43 -4.77
CA ASN A 46 3.63 12.56 -5.16
C ASN A 46 5.00 13.13 -4.77
N ALA A 47 5.22 14.44 -4.94
CA ALA A 47 6.47 15.09 -4.54
C ALA A 47 6.68 15.01 -3.02
N TYR A 48 5.66 15.34 -2.22
CA TYR A 48 5.72 15.24 -0.76
C TYR A 48 5.91 13.78 -0.31
N PHE A 49 5.19 12.84 -0.92
CA PHE A 49 5.34 11.42 -0.61
C PHE A 49 6.79 10.96 -0.86
N ALA A 50 7.34 11.26 -2.04
CA ALA A 50 8.71 10.89 -2.38
C ALA A 50 9.75 11.54 -1.45
N GLU A 51 9.54 12.81 -1.09
CA GLU A 51 10.41 13.53 -0.16
C GLU A 51 10.40 12.88 1.24
N ILE A 52 9.21 12.58 1.79
CA ILE A 52 9.08 11.93 3.10
C ILE A 52 9.67 10.52 3.06
N TYR A 53 9.40 9.77 1.98
CA TYR A 53 9.93 8.42 1.77
C TYR A 53 11.46 8.43 1.79
N GLN A 54 12.07 9.39 1.09
CA GLN A 54 13.53 9.51 0.99
C GLN A 54 14.17 10.03 2.28
N LYS A 55 13.56 11.03 2.94
CA LYS A 55 14.17 11.73 4.08
C LYS A 55 13.88 11.07 5.43
N GLN A 56 12.77 10.34 5.54
CA GLN A 56 12.30 9.79 6.81
C GLN A 56 12.24 8.26 6.74
N SER A 57 11.21 7.71 6.09
CA SER A 57 11.06 6.25 5.90
C SER A 57 9.88 5.92 4.98
N PRO A 58 9.82 4.68 4.46
CA PRO A 58 8.62 4.17 3.80
C PRO A 58 7.35 4.31 4.65
N GLN A 59 7.44 4.01 5.95
CA GLN A 59 6.31 4.10 6.88
C GLN A 59 5.83 5.53 7.05
N ALA A 60 6.73 6.50 7.27
CA ALA A 60 6.34 7.90 7.41
C ALA A 60 5.62 8.44 6.15
N ALA A 61 6.02 7.98 4.95
CA ALA A 61 5.38 8.36 3.70
C ALA A 61 3.97 7.75 3.57
N THR A 62 3.82 6.47 3.91
CA THR A 62 2.51 5.80 3.88
C THR A 62 1.56 6.35 4.94
N ASP A 63 2.06 6.71 6.12
CA ASP A 63 1.30 7.35 7.20
C ASP A 63 0.83 8.74 6.77
N TYR A 64 1.70 9.55 6.16
CA TYR A 64 1.34 10.84 5.60
C TYR A 64 0.21 10.71 4.58
N TYR A 65 0.37 9.81 3.61
CA TYR A 65 -0.61 9.63 2.55
C TYR A 65 -1.93 9.06 3.10
N PHE A 66 -1.89 8.14 4.06
CA PHE A 66 -3.08 7.58 4.70
C PHE A 66 -3.89 8.67 5.42
N ASN A 67 -3.21 9.49 6.23
CA ASN A 67 -3.82 10.59 6.95
C ASN A 67 -4.43 11.62 5.99
N LEU A 68 -3.72 11.96 4.92
CA LEU A 68 -4.21 12.83 3.85
C LEU A 68 -5.46 12.22 3.18
N SER A 69 -5.42 10.94 2.80
CA SER A 69 -6.54 10.25 2.16
C SER A 69 -7.77 10.20 3.06
N LYS A 70 -7.59 9.93 4.36
CA LYS A 70 -8.68 9.93 5.34
C LYS A 70 -9.27 11.32 5.52
N ALA A 71 -8.42 12.34 5.67
CA ALA A 71 -8.85 13.71 5.93
C ALA A 71 -9.57 14.35 4.75
N LEU A 72 -9.16 14.01 3.52
CA LEU A 72 -9.70 14.58 2.28
C LEU A 72 -10.72 13.67 1.56
N GLY A 73 -11.05 12.50 2.13
CA GLY A 73 -12.05 11.59 1.56
C GLY A 73 -11.59 10.90 0.27
N LEU A 74 -10.31 10.58 0.17
CA LEU A 74 -9.68 10.07 -1.06
C LEU A 74 -9.71 8.54 -1.19
N PHE A 75 -10.28 7.83 -0.21
CA PHE A 75 -10.44 6.38 -0.31
C PHE A 75 -11.25 5.97 -1.56
N THR A 76 -10.84 4.87 -2.20
CA THR A 76 -11.47 4.37 -3.42
C THR A 76 -11.26 2.86 -3.57
N ASP A 77 -12.29 2.16 -4.02
CA ASP A 77 -12.26 0.73 -4.33
C ASP A 77 -11.90 0.43 -5.80
N GLN A 78 -11.92 1.46 -6.66
CA GLN A 78 -11.64 1.37 -8.09
C GLN A 78 -10.69 2.48 -8.54
N PRO A 79 -9.47 2.56 -7.99
CA PRO A 79 -8.50 3.53 -8.47
C PRO A 79 -8.05 3.19 -9.90
N SER A 80 -7.81 4.23 -10.70
CA SER A 80 -7.38 4.10 -12.09
C SER A 80 -6.57 5.32 -12.52
N PHE A 81 -5.90 5.21 -13.67
CA PHE A 81 -5.15 6.31 -14.27
C PHE A 81 -6.05 7.39 -14.93
N GLU A 82 -7.38 7.24 -14.88
CA GLU A 82 -8.29 8.38 -15.10
C GLU A 82 -8.14 9.43 -13.98
N GLU A 83 -7.55 9.04 -12.84
CA GLU A 83 -7.09 9.92 -11.76
C GLU A 83 -8.22 10.81 -11.19
N GLU A 84 -9.45 10.27 -11.10
CA GLU A 84 -10.60 10.96 -10.47
C GLU A 84 -10.31 11.38 -9.02
N LYS A 85 -9.51 10.57 -8.32
CA LYS A 85 -8.89 10.89 -7.03
C LYS A 85 -7.38 10.73 -7.17
N PRO A 86 -6.58 11.64 -6.59
CA PRO A 86 -5.15 11.55 -6.69
C PRO A 86 -4.64 10.29 -5.98
N PHE A 87 -3.59 9.71 -6.53
CA PHE A 87 -2.92 8.53 -5.99
C PHE A 87 -1.40 8.68 -6.01
N VAL A 88 -0.70 7.83 -5.27
CA VAL A 88 0.76 7.79 -5.30
C VAL A 88 1.23 6.93 -6.46
N ARG A 89 2.09 7.49 -7.30
CA ARG A 89 2.69 6.85 -8.47
C ARG A 89 3.90 6.04 -8.06
N LEU A 90 3.98 4.84 -8.61
CA LEU A 90 5.05 3.89 -8.42
C LEU A 90 5.67 3.55 -9.79
N ASN A 91 6.97 3.31 -9.80
CA ASN A 91 7.65 2.65 -10.91
C ASN A 91 8.03 1.26 -10.43
N LEU A 92 7.34 0.24 -10.94
CA LEU A 92 7.58 -1.16 -10.58
C LEU A 92 8.10 -1.87 -11.82
N SER A 93 9.32 -2.39 -11.76
CA SER A 93 9.98 -3.07 -12.89
C SER A 93 9.95 -2.25 -14.20
N GLY A 94 10.13 -0.93 -14.11
CA GLY A 94 10.14 -0.01 -15.25
C GLY A 94 8.75 0.39 -15.78
N LYS A 95 7.67 -0.03 -15.12
CA LYS A 95 6.28 0.20 -15.53
C LYS A 95 5.56 1.13 -14.57
N ALA A 96 4.57 1.87 -15.09
CA ALA A 96 3.77 2.79 -14.30
C ALA A 96 2.68 2.06 -13.51
N TYR A 97 2.73 2.23 -12.20
CA TYR A 97 1.72 1.78 -11.26
C TYR A 97 1.25 2.94 -10.40
N GLY A 98 0.08 2.79 -9.80
CA GLY A 98 -0.43 3.64 -8.75
C GLY A 98 -0.74 2.82 -7.50
N PHE A 99 -0.75 3.49 -6.34
CA PHE A 99 -1.38 2.96 -5.15
C PHE A 99 -2.28 3.98 -4.46
N ALA A 100 -3.42 3.51 -3.98
CA ALA A 100 -4.42 4.30 -3.27
C ALA A 100 -5.01 3.49 -2.12
N TYR A 101 -5.37 4.15 -1.02
CA TYR A 101 -6.06 3.48 0.08
C TYR A 101 -7.51 3.20 -0.29
N GLN A 102 -7.96 1.98 0.00
CA GLN A 102 -9.32 1.53 -0.19
C GLN A 102 -10.25 1.98 0.94
N ASN A 103 -9.74 2.02 2.18
CA ASN A 103 -10.57 2.22 3.36
C ASN A 103 -9.77 2.74 4.57
N ASP A 104 -10.47 2.94 5.68
CA ASP A 104 -9.91 3.43 6.94
C ASP A 104 -9.24 2.34 7.79
N GLN A 105 -9.22 1.09 7.32
CA GLN A 105 -8.42 -0.02 7.88
C GLN A 105 -7.03 -0.12 7.24
N GLU A 106 -6.59 0.91 6.51
CA GLU A 106 -5.26 0.97 5.88
C GLU A 106 -5.02 -0.12 4.83
N VAL A 107 -6.09 -0.65 4.23
CA VAL A 107 -5.98 -1.51 3.05
C VAL A 107 -5.72 -0.61 1.84
N ALA A 108 -4.62 -0.85 1.13
CA ALA A 108 -4.29 -0.16 -0.11
C ALA A 108 -4.45 -1.07 -1.32
N LEU A 109 -4.81 -0.48 -2.46
CA LEU A 109 -4.87 -1.11 -3.78
C LEU A 109 -3.67 -0.64 -4.60
N VAL A 110 -3.02 -1.58 -5.29
CA VAL A 110 -1.97 -1.30 -6.28
C VAL A 110 -2.50 -1.69 -7.67
N PHE A 111 -2.34 -0.81 -8.63
CA PHE A 111 -2.92 -0.96 -9.97
C PHE A 111 -1.99 -0.40 -11.04
N SER A 112 -1.98 -1.02 -12.20
CA SER A 112 -1.12 -0.62 -13.33
C SER A 112 -1.85 0.35 -14.27
N GLU A 113 -1.10 1.20 -14.96
CA GLU A 113 -1.64 2.08 -16.01
C GLU A 113 -2.18 1.26 -17.20
N LYS A 114 -1.47 0.19 -17.54
CA LYS A 114 -1.82 -0.74 -18.62
C LYS A 114 -2.11 -2.10 -18.03
N ALA A 115 -2.86 -2.94 -18.74
CA ALA A 115 -3.08 -4.31 -18.29
C ALA A 115 -1.75 -5.06 -18.22
N GLU A 116 -1.39 -5.53 -17.03
CA GLU A 116 -0.13 -6.22 -16.76
C GLU A 116 -0.39 -7.57 -16.06
N PRO A 117 0.34 -8.64 -16.40
CA PRO A 117 0.25 -9.89 -15.68
C PRO A 117 0.84 -9.71 -14.27
N LYS A 118 0.11 -10.18 -13.25
CA LYS A 118 0.62 -10.21 -11.87
C LYS A 118 1.60 -11.37 -11.74
N LYS A 119 2.88 -11.06 -11.82
CA LYS A 119 3.95 -12.03 -11.62
C LYS A 119 4.43 -12.00 -10.16
N PRO A 120 4.96 -13.11 -9.59
CA PRO A 120 5.48 -13.16 -8.22
C PRO A 120 6.46 -12.03 -7.88
N GLU A 121 7.29 -11.63 -8.83
CA GLU A 121 8.30 -10.58 -8.63
C GLU A 121 7.65 -9.25 -8.25
N LEU A 122 6.47 -8.95 -8.79
CA LEU A 122 5.72 -7.73 -8.46
C LEU A 122 5.30 -7.69 -6.99
N PHE A 123 4.84 -8.83 -6.45
CA PHE A 123 4.42 -8.91 -5.05
C PHE A 123 5.60 -8.67 -4.13
N PHE A 124 6.75 -9.29 -4.41
CA PHE A 124 7.95 -9.13 -3.59
C PHE A 124 8.60 -7.77 -3.77
N GLU A 125 8.62 -7.20 -4.98
CA GLU A 125 9.09 -5.83 -5.23
C GLU A 125 8.32 -4.84 -4.34
N LEU A 126 6.99 -4.98 -4.25
CA LEU A 126 6.17 -4.17 -3.35
C LEU A 126 6.52 -4.37 -1.88
N THR A 127 6.75 -5.60 -1.41
CA THR A 127 7.16 -5.85 -0.01
C THR A 127 8.53 -5.25 0.31
N GLN A 128 9.39 -5.08 -0.69
CA GLN A 128 10.70 -4.43 -0.50
C GLN A 128 10.58 -2.91 -0.46
N ILE A 129 9.68 -2.33 -1.25
CA ILE A 129 9.38 -0.89 -1.24
C ILE A 129 8.61 -0.51 0.03
N PHE A 130 7.66 -1.34 0.46
CA PHE A 130 6.82 -1.11 1.64
C PHE A 130 6.99 -2.25 2.65
N PRO A 131 8.14 -2.34 3.34
CA PRO A 131 8.46 -3.44 4.25
C PRO A 131 7.59 -3.50 5.51
N GLN A 132 6.74 -2.49 5.76
CA GLN A 132 5.73 -2.48 6.81
C GLN A 132 4.42 -3.18 6.41
N TYR A 133 4.23 -3.45 5.11
CA TYR A 133 3.03 -4.09 4.59
C TYR A 133 3.30 -5.52 4.13
N MET A 134 2.27 -6.34 4.25
CA MET A 134 2.14 -7.55 3.46
C MET A 134 1.38 -7.24 2.17
N VAL A 135 1.68 -7.99 1.11
CA VAL A 135 1.04 -7.85 -0.20
C VAL A 135 0.24 -9.10 -0.49
N TYR A 136 -0.93 -8.98 -1.13
CA TYR A 136 -1.76 -10.14 -1.47
C TYR A 136 -2.68 -9.81 -2.64
N GLU A 137 -3.24 -10.85 -3.26
CA GLU A 137 -4.28 -10.69 -4.27
C GLU A 137 -5.63 -11.11 -3.70
N ASP A 138 -6.65 -10.28 -3.87
CA ASP A 138 -8.03 -10.56 -3.48
C ASP A 138 -8.97 -10.15 -4.62
N LYS A 139 -9.79 -11.09 -5.11
CA LYS A 139 -10.72 -10.89 -6.24
C LYS A 139 -10.09 -10.22 -7.47
N GLY A 140 -8.83 -10.56 -7.77
CA GLY A 140 -8.11 -9.99 -8.91
C GLY A 140 -7.49 -8.62 -8.66
N GLN A 141 -7.62 -8.04 -7.45
CA GLN A 141 -6.98 -6.78 -7.06
C GLN A 141 -5.73 -7.05 -6.25
N LEU A 142 -4.64 -6.35 -6.57
CA LEU A 142 -3.42 -6.37 -5.78
C LEU A 142 -3.57 -5.43 -4.59
N LYS A 143 -3.37 -5.94 -3.38
CA LYS A 143 -3.60 -5.23 -2.12
C LYS A 143 -2.37 -5.22 -1.24
N MET A 144 -2.26 -4.18 -0.42
CA MET A 144 -1.31 -4.07 0.66
C MET A 144 -2.04 -3.77 1.97
N GLN A 145 -1.59 -4.35 3.07
CA GLN A 145 -2.11 -4.08 4.42
C GLN A 145 -1.01 -4.26 5.47
N ALA A 146 -1.19 -3.69 6.66
CA ALA A 146 -0.27 -3.88 7.79
C ALA A 146 0.01 -5.38 8.04
N LYS A 147 1.22 -5.72 8.50
CA LYS A 147 1.54 -7.11 8.85
C LYS A 147 0.64 -7.62 9.97
N GLN A 148 0.16 -8.85 9.84
CA GLN A 148 -0.82 -9.50 10.73
C GLN A 148 -0.32 -10.83 11.29
N PHE A 149 0.76 -11.39 10.73
CA PHE A 149 1.28 -12.68 11.13
C PHE A 149 2.49 -12.50 12.04
N GLU A 150 2.38 -13.02 13.26
CA GLU A 150 3.52 -13.17 14.15
C GLU A 150 4.14 -14.55 13.95
N GLN A 151 5.47 -14.61 13.83
CA GLN A 151 6.17 -15.87 13.56
C GLN A 151 6.19 -16.82 14.78
N GLY A 152 6.10 -16.27 15.99
CA GLY A 152 5.87 -17.01 17.24
C GLY A 152 6.64 -18.32 17.37
N GLU A 153 6.00 -19.33 17.98
CA GLU A 153 6.45 -20.72 17.90
C GLU A 153 6.08 -21.30 16.53
N CYS A 154 7.07 -21.91 15.86
CA CYS A 154 6.89 -22.52 14.56
C CYS A 154 7.49 -23.94 14.53
N GLU A 155 6.81 -24.83 13.83
CA GLU A 155 7.28 -26.19 13.54
C GLU A 155 7.95 -26.20 12.17
N ASP A 156 9.21 -26.63 12.09
CA ASP A 156 9.90 -26.83 10.82
C ASP A 156 9.37 -28.11 10.16
N ILE A 157 8.75 -27.94 8.99
CA ILE A 157 8.17 -29.03 8.20
C ILE A 157 8.84 -29.10 6.81
N THR A 158 10.05 -28.55 6.68
CA THR A 158 10.80 -28.49 5.42
C THR A 158 11.12 -29.91 4.94
N PRO A 159 10.68 -30.31 3.73
CA PRO A 159 11.08 -31.58 3.12
C PRO A 159 12.60 -31.66 2.88
N ASP A 160 13.17 -32.86 3.01
CA ASP A 160 14.63 -33.09 2.86
C ASP A 160 15.18 -32.72 1.47
N ASP A 161 14.34 -32.64 0.44
CA ASP A 161 14.69 -32.28 -0.94
C ASP A 161 14.65 -30.77 -1.23
N THR A 162 14.19 -29.96 -0.26
CA THR A 162 14.15 -28.49 -0.39
C THR A 162 15.53 -27.91 -0.09
N LEU A 163 16.13 -27.21 -1.07
CA LEU A 163 17.55 -26.81 -0.98
C LEU A 163 17.76 -25.48 -0.25
N LEU A 164 17.04 -24.42 -0.64
CA LEU A 164 17.33 -23.05 -0.16
C LEU A 164 16.14 -22.39 0.55
N SER A 165 14.95 -22.96 0.41
CA SER A 165 13.74 -22.49 1.07
C SER A 165 13.38 -23.36 2.26
N LYS A 166 12.72 -22.75 3.25
CA LYS A 166 12.21 -23.43 4.45
C LYS A 166 10.70 -23.30 4.54
N ILE A 167 10.08 -24.32 5.10
CA ILE A 167 8.65 -24.41 5.32
C ILE A 167 8.39 -24.56 6.81
N TYR A 168 7.58 -23.66 7.34
CA TYR A 168 7.18 -23.67 8.72
C TYR A 168 5.67 -23.76 8.86
N ARG A 169 5.20 -24.42 9.91
CA ARG A 169 3.82 -24.33 10.38
C ARG A 169 3.76 -23.47 11.62
N LEU A 170 2.97 -22.39 11.55
CA LEU A 170 2.71 -21.50 12.68
C LEU A 170 1.61 -22.10 13.58
N ALA A 171 1.58 -21.71 14.85
CA ALA A 171 0.64 -22.24 15.86
C ALA A 171 -0.86 -22.11 15.50
N ASN A 172 -1.21 -21.16 14.62
CA ASN A 172 -2.57 -20.93 14.12
C ASN A 172 -2.89 -21.73 12.83
N GLY A 173 -2.03 -22.67 12.44
CA GLY A 173 -2.21 -23.50 11.24
C GLY A 173 -1.74 -22.85 9.93
N ILE A 174 -1.22 -21.62 9.98
CA ILE A 174 -0.69 -20.93 8.80
C ILE A 174 0.61 -21.60 8.36
N THR A 175 0.74 -21.81 7.04
CA THR A 175 2.01 -22.26 6.46
C THR A 175 2.83 -21.05 6.06
N MET A 176 4.07 -20.97 6.53
CA MET A 176 5.02 -19.92 6.17
C MET A 176 6.15 -20.53 5.34
N LEU A 177 6.31 -20.05 4.11
CA LEU A 177 7.46 -20.31 3.26
C LEU A 177 8.46 -19.18 3.44
N LYS A 178 9.76 -19.48 3.55
CA LYS A 178 10.81 -18.49 3.75
C LYS A 178 12.06 -18.84 2.95
N GLY A 179 12.72 -17.87 2.33
CA GLY A 179 13.92 -18.11 1.52
C GLY A 179 14.44 -16.88 0.78
N PHE A 180 15.54 -17.07 0.06
CA PHE A 180 16.23 -15.99 -0.66
C PHE A 180 15.92 -15.95 -2.16
N ASN A 181 15.40 -17.04 -2.72
CA ASN A 181 15.10 -17.17 -4.15
C ASN A 181 13.58 -17.06 -4.38
N VAL A 182 13.16 -15.98 -5.07
CA VAL A 182 11.74 -15.71 -5.38
C VAL A 182 11.13 -16.80 -6.25
N GLU A 183 11.85 -17.33 -7.25
CA GLU A 183 11.34 -18.32 -8.19
C GLU A 183 11.07 -19.66 -7.49
N GLU A 184 12.01 -20.12 -6.67
CA GLU A 184 11.87 -21.35 -5.88
C GLU A 184 10.70 -21.23 -4.89
N LEU A 185 10.64 -20.10 -4.18
CA LEU A 185 9.64 -19.86 -3.14
C LEU A 185 8.23 -19.71 -3.75
N TRP A 186 8.14 -19.09 -4.92
CA TRP A 186 6.90 -19.06 -5.71
C TRP A 186 6.49 -20.46 -6.18
N ALA A 187 7.40 -21.24 -6.77
CA ALA A 187 7.10 -22.59 -7.24
C ALA A 187 6.60 -23.47 -6.09
N LEU A 188 7.26 -23.40 -4.94
CA LEU A 188 6.87 -24.10 -3.72
C LEU A 188 5.47 -23.66 -3.25
N SER A 189 5.16 -22.37 -3.29
CA SER A 189 3.84 -21.85 -2.91
C SER A 189 2.69 -22.38 -3.77
N GLN A 190 2.95 -22.82 -5.01
CA GLN A 190 1.92 -23.39 -5.87
C GLN A 190 1.45 -24.77 -5.40
N THR A 191 2.26 -25.46 -4.59
CA THR A 191 1.88 -26.76 -3.99
C THR A 191 0.84 -26.62 -2.88
N PHE A 192 0.59 -25.38 -2.41
CA PHE A 192 -0.37 -25.09 -1.36
C PHE A 192 -1.58 -24.33 -1.90
N SER A 193 -2.78 -24.79 -1.51
CA SER A 193 -4.03 -24.06 -1.69
C SER A 193 -4.22 -23.01 -0.58
N GLY A 194 -5.06 -22.02 -0.84
CA GLY A 194 -5.39 -20.96 0.12
C GLY A 194 -4.88 -19.58 -0.31
N GLN A 195 -5.21 -18.60 0.52
CA GLN A 195 -4.81 -17.21 0.29
C GLN A 195 -3.33 -17.02 0.63
N LYS A 196 -2.60 -16.38 -0.28
CA LYS A 196 -1.17 -16.10 -0.15
C LYS A 196 -0.96 -14.64 0.23
N TYR A 197 -0.09 -14.41 1.20
CA TYR A 197 0.36 -13.10 1.63
C TYR A 197 1.88 -13.06 1.56
N TYR A 198 2.41 -12.10 0.81
CA TYR A 198 3.83 -11.92 0.54
C TYR A 198 4.39 -10.92 1.54
N ASP A 199 5.60 -11.18 2.00
CA ASP A 199 6.31 -10.33 2.94
C ASP A 199 7.83 -10.37 2.66
N PHE A 200 8.52 -9.34 3.15
CA PHE A 200 9.96 -9.23 3.12
C PHE A 200 10.46 -8.67 4.45
N ALA A 201 11.38 -9.40 5.07
CA ALA A 201 12.03 -8.99 6.31
C ALA A 201 13.39 -9.68 6.41
N GLN A 202 14.36 -9.00 7.04
CA GLN A 202 15.70 -9.57 7.30
C GLN A 202 16.41 -10.11 6.03
N ARG A 203 16.13 -9.52 4.85
CA ARG A 203 16.64 -9.95 3.54
C ARG A 203 16.11 -11.29 3.03
N GLU A 204 15.03 -11.79 3.61
CA GLU A 204 14.36 -13.00 3.18
C GLU A 204 12.95 -12.67 2.69
N PHE A 205 12.55 -13.37 1.63
CA PHE A 205 11.19 -13.38 1.13
C PHE A 205 10.38 -14.40 1.90
N MET A 206 9.14 -14.05 2.22
CA MET A 206 8.21 -14.92 2.92
C MET A 206 6.87 -14.96 2.20
N ILE A 207 6.23 -16.13 2.21
CA ILE A 207 4.83 -16.28 1.84
C ILE A 207 4.09 -16.96 2.99
N TYR A 208 3.12 -16.27 3.54
CA TYR A 208 2.16 -16.84 4.49
C TYR A 208 0.95 -17.35 3.72
N ILE A 209 0.50 -18.56 4.04
CA ILE A 209 -0.59 -19.24 3.35
C ILE A 209 -1.65 -19.62 4.38
N THR A 210 -2.83 -19.03 4.24
CA THR A 210 -4.01 -19.32 5.08
C THR A 210 -4.96 -20.23 4.30
N GLN A 211 -5.39 -21.32 4.92
CA GLN A 211 -6.36 -22.27 4.33
C GLN A 211 -7.81 -21.81 4.50
#